data_AF-A0A7Z9XLQ9-F1
#
_entry.id   AF-A0A7Z9XLQ9-F1
#
_cell.length_a   1.000
_cell.length_b   1.000
_cell.length_c   1.000
_cell.angle_alpha   90.00
_cell.angle_beta   90.00
_cell.angle_gamma   90.00
#
_symmetry.space_group_name_H-M   'P 1'
#
loop_
_entity.id
_entity.type
_entity.pdbx_description
1 polymer ?
#
loop_
_entity_poly.entity_id
_entity_poly.type
_entity_poly.pdbx_seq_one_letter_code
_entity_poly.pdbx_strand_id
1 'polypeptide(L)' 'MDASQQHIQDFAQTLRKYSAAEIKTDLATRILYSTDASIYKMTPLAVVIPKH' A
#
# COMPACT_ATOMS: atom_id res chain seq x y z
N MET A 1 3.23 15.11 11.10
CA MET A 1 3.09 13.86 10.32
C MET A 1 1.61 13.51 10.32
N ASP A 2 1.05 13.17 9.16
CA ASP A 2 -0.38 12.80 9.05
C ASP A 2 -0.63 11.50 9.81
N ALA A 3 -1.54 11.50 10.79
CA ALA A 3 -1.87 10.34 11.60
C ALA A 3 -2.33 9.14 10.75
N SER A 4 -2.97 9.40 9.60
CA SER A 4 -3.36 8.38 8.64
C SER A 4 -2.16 7.63 8.07
N GLN A 5 -1.09 8.35 7.72
CA GLN A 5 0.13 7.75 7.21
C GLN A 5 0.83 6.89 8.26
N GLN A 6 0.81 7.31 9.53
CA GLN A 6 1.42 6.53 10.61
C GLN A 6 0.70 5.18 10.78
N HIS A 7 -0.64 5.17 10.81
CA HIS A 7 -1.42 3.94 10.92
C HIS A 7 -1.13 2.95 9.78
N ILE A 8 -0.90 3.46 8.56
CA ILE A 8 -0.53 2.64 7.40
C ILE A 8 0.81 1.95 7.61
N GLN A 9 1.81 2.69 8.12
CA GLN A 9 3.13 2.13 8.38
C GLN A 9 3.11 1.09 9.50
N ASP A 10 2.36 1.36 10.58
CA ASP A 10 2.21 0.43 11.71
C ASP A 10 1.53 -0.87 11.27
N PHE A 11 0.49 -0.76 10.44
CA PHE A 11 -0.18 -1.91 9.84
C PHE A 11 0.75 -2.69 8.91
N ALA A 12 1.48 -2.00 8.02
CA ALA A 12 2.45 -2.63 7.13
C ALA A 12 3.57 -3.34 7.90
N GLN A 13 4.05 -2.75 9.00
CA GLN A 13 5.04 -3.38 9.86
C GLN A 13 4.50 -4.63 10.55
N THR A 14 3.23 -4.60 10.98
CA THR A 14 2.56 -5.76 11.55
C THR A 14 2.43 -6.89 10.52
N LEU A 15 1.96 -6.60 9.31
CA LEU A 15 1.82 -7.60 8.24
C LEU A 15 3.16 -8.25 7.83
N ARG A 16 4.27 -7.49 7.86
CA ARG A 16 5.61 -8.05 7.58
C ARG A 16 6.07 -9.07 8.62
N LYS A 17 5.51 -9.07 9.84
CA LYS A 17 5.81 -10.09 10.86
C LYS A 17 5.15 -11.43 10.54
N TYR A 18 4.03 -11.41 9.81
CA TYR A 18 3.19 -12.59 9.57
C TYR A 18 3.18 -13.05 8.10
N SER A 19 3.85 -12.34 7.20
CA SER A 19 3.94 -12.70 5.79
C SER A 19 5.29 -12.35 5.18
N ALA A 20 5.72 -13.13 4.19
CA ALA A 20 6.87 -12.81 3.34
C ALA A 20 6.51 -11.82 2.21
N ALA A 21 5.27 -11.34 2.18
CA ALA A 21 4.78 -10.44 1.15
C ALA A 21 5.53 -9.11 1.16
N GLU A 22 5.74 -8.57 -0.02
CA GLU A 22 6.34 -7.26 -0.19
C GLU A 22 5.25 -6.18 -0.09
N ILE A 23 5.42 -5.26 0.86
CA ILE A 23 4.43 -4.21 1.14
C ILE A 23 5.03 -2.84 0.78
N LYS A 24 4.41 -2.16 -0.19
CA LYS A 24 4.82 -0.87 -0.74
C LYS A 24 3.84 0.22 -0.33
N THR A 25 4.35 1.23 0.36
CA THR A 25 3.56 2.38 0.84
C THR A 25 3.98 3.69 0.17
N ASP A 26 5.02 3.65 -0.68
CA ASP A 26 5.52 4.80 -1.42
C ASP A 26 4.55 5.26 -2.50
N LEU A 27 4.54 6.57 -2.75
CA LEU A 27 3.62 7.21 -3.67
C LEU A 27 3.78 6.70 -5.11
N ALA A 28 5.02 6.48 -5.57
CA ALA A 28 5.30 6.06 -6.94
C ALA A 28 4.65 4.71 -7.25
N THR A 29 4.85 3.71 -6.39
CA THR A 29 4.24 2.39 -6.54
C THR A 29 2.70 2.49 -6.48
N ARG A 30 2.16 3.28 -5.56
CA ARG A 30 0.70 3.45 -5.42
C ARG A 30 0.08 4.09 -6.65
N ILE A 31 0.76 5.03 -7.31
CA ILE A 31 0.30 5.61 -8.58
C ILE A 31 0.30 4.55 -9.68
N LEU A 32 1.36 3.75 -9.79
CA LEU A 32 1.47 2.70 -10.82
C LEU A 32 0.35 1.65 -10.72
N TYR A 33 -0.06 1.32 -9.49
CA TYR A 33 -1.14 0.38 -9.20
C TYR A 33 -2.48 1.08 -8.91
N SER A 34 -2.64 2.34 -9.30
CA SER A 34 -3.94 3.00 -9.25
C SER A 34 -4.87 2.40 -10.30
N THR A 35 -6.15 2.25 -9.96
CA THR A 35 -7.15 1.75 -10.90
C THR A 35 -7.61 2.88 -11.81
N ASP A 36 -7.33 2.78 -13.11
CA ASP A 36 -7.94 3.61 -14.15
C ASP A 36 -9.24 2.93 -14.64
N ALA A 37 -10.29 3.01 -13.83
CA ALA A 37 -11.64 2.64 -14.25
C ALA A 37 -12.34 3.92 -14.73
N SER A 38 -11.91 4.44 -15.88
CA SER A 38 -12.46 5.49 -16.78
C SER A 38 -13.08 6.79 -16.21
N ILE A 39 -13.39 6.88 -14.91
CA ILE A 39 -14.15 7.95 -14.24
C ILE A 39 -13.66 8.13 -12.79
N TYR A 40 -13.19 7.08 -12.10
CA TYR A 40 -12.70 7.16 -10.72
C TYR A 40 -11.26 6.65 -10.60
N LYS A 41 -10.32 7.58 -10.49
CA LYS A 41 -8.93 7.27 -10.11
C LYS A 41 -8.87 7.11 -8.60
N MET A 42 -8.75 5.87 -8.13
CA MET A 42 -8.46 5.60 -6.72
C MET A 42 -6.98 5.24 -6.55
N THR A 43 -6.26 6.07 -5.81
CA THR A 43 -4.91 5.76 -5.37
C THR A 43 -5.00 4.84 -4.16
N PRO A 44 -4.46 3.60 -4.22
CA PRO A 44 -4.47 2.69 -3.08
C PRO A 44 -3.70 3.29 -1.91
N LEU A 45 -3.97 2.79 -0.71
CA LEU A 45 -3.27 3.18 0.51
C LEU A 45 -1.88 2.52 0.63
N ALA A 46 -1.78 1.28 0.17
CA ALA A 46 -0.56 0.49 0.04
C ALA A 46 -0.78 -0.59 -1.04
N VAL A 47 0.31 -1.18 -1.54
CA VAL A 47 0.28 -2.32 -2.46
C VAL A 47 0.95 -3.51 -1.77
N VAL A 48 0.27 -4.66 -1.76
CA VAL A 48 0.79 -5.92 -1.21
C VAL A 48 1.05 -6.87 -2.36
N ILE A 49 2.29 -7.32 -2.50
CA ILE A 49 2.72 -8.26 -3.53
C ILE A 49 3.07 -9.57 -2.80
N PRO A 50 2.23 -10.62 -2.92
CA PRO A 50 2.50 -11.92 -2.30
C PRO A 50 3.85 -12.49 -2.75
N LYS A 51 4.56 -13.16 -1.85
CA LYS A 51 5.74 -13.96 -2.17
C LYS A 51 5.51 -15.37 -1.68
N HIS A 52 5.32 -16.28 -2.65
CA HIS A 52 5.05 -17.71 -2.51
C HIS A 52 3.76 -18.07 -1.77
#